data_AF-A0A5R2MUY4-F1
#
_entry.id   AF-A0A5R2MUY4-F1
#
_cell.length_a   1.000
_cell.length_b   1.000
_cell.length_c   1.000
_cell.angle_alpha   90.00
_cell.angle_beta   90.00
_cell.angle_gamma   90.00
#
_symmetry.space_group_name_H-M   'P 1'
#
loop_
_entity.id
_entity.type
_entity.pdbx_description
1 polymer ?
#
loop_
_entity_poly.entity_id
_entity_poly.type
_entity_poly.pdbx_seq_one_letter_code
_entity_poly.pdbx_strand_id
1 'polypeptide(L)' 'FRSGGHRDARYIEGPGDIAPVIRDIAKPGDFVVFLGAGNITQWAYALPKELAAS' A
#
# COMPACT_ATOMS: atom_id res chain seq x y z
N PHE A 1 1.20 -20.00 -17.59
CA PHE A 1 1.78 -18.69 -17.25
C PHE A 1 1.22 -18.22 -15.91
N ARG A 2 1.84 -18.58 -14.78
CA ARG A 2 1.42 -18.06 -13.45
C ARG A 2 2.58 -18.09 -12.44
N SER A 3 3.79 -17.82 -12.93
CA SER A 3 5.04 -17.96 -12.19
C SER A 3 5.70 -16.61 -11.83
N GLY A 4 4.99 -15.47 -11.97
CA GLY A 4 5.56 -14.14 -11.75
C GLY A 4 4.69 -13.16 -10.95
N GLY A 5 3.62 -13.61 -10.30
CA GLY A 5 2.84 -12.75 -9.39
C GLY A 5 3.56 -12.62 -8.04
N HIS A 6 3.54 -11.43 -7.44
CA HIS A 6 4.04 -11.23 -6.07
C HIS A 6 3.30 -12.20 -5.14
N ARG A 7 4.04 -13.02 -4.38
CA ARG A 7 3.44 -14.10 -3.57
C ARG A 7 2.47 -13.61 -2.49
N ASP A 8 2.54 -12.33 -2.15
CA ASP A 8 1.74 -11.67 -1.11
C ASP A 8 0.81 -10.62 -1.73
N ALA A 9 0.02 -11.02 -2.74
CA ALA A 9 -1.03 -10.18 -3.29
C ALA A 9 -2.28 -10.29 -2.41
N ARG A 10 -2.69 -9.17 -1.83
CA ARG A 10 -3.87 -9.06 -0.96
C ARG A 10 -4.94 -8.19 -1.61
N TYR A 11 -6.20 -8.53 -1.36
CA TYR A 11 -7.33 -7.67 -1.70
C TYR A 11 -7.55 -6.65 -0.59
N ILE A 12 -7.82 -5.40 -0.96
CA ILE A 12 -8.20 -4.31 -0.05
C ILE A 12 -9.52 -3.71 -0.57
N GLU A 13 -10.42 -3.33 0.32
CA GLU A 13 -11.73 -2.78 -0.08
C GLU A 13 -11.61 -1.30 -0.47
N GLY A 14 -10.65 -0.59 0.13
CA GLY A 14 -10.43 0.82 -0.15
C GLY A 14 -9.16 1.39 0.48
N PRO A 15 -8.98 2.73 0.39
CA PRO A 15 -7.75 3.38 0.84
C PRO A 15 -7.50 3.27 2.34
N GLY A 16 -8.55 3.17 3.16
CA GLY A 16 -8.43 3.05 4.62
C GLY A 16 -7.72 1.76 5.08
N ASP A 17 -7.70 0.72 4.24
CA ASP A 17 -7.05 -0.56 4.55
C ASP A 17 -5.53 -0.52 4.27
N ILE A 18 -5.06 0.48 3.54
CA ILE A 18 -3.67 0.54 3.07
C ILE A 18 -2.71 0.76 4.24
N ALA A 19 -2.97 1.77 5.08
CA ALA A 19 -2.07 2.11 6.18
C ALA A 19 -1.90 0.96 7.20
N PRO A 20 -2.97 0.26 7.66
CA PRO A 20 -2.83 -0.92 8.50
C PRO A 20 -2.01 -2.04 7.84
N VAL A 21 -2.29 -2.38 6.58
CA VAL A 21 -1.58 -3.44 5.87
C VAL A 21 -0.09 -3.11 5.71
N ILE A 22 0.24 -1.86 5.40
CA ILE A 22 1.63 -1.43 5.24
C ILE A 22 2.37 -1.48 6.58
N ARG A 23 1.73 -1.09 7.69
CA ARG A 23 2.34 -1.18 9.03
C ARG A 23 2.73 -2.59 9.42
N ASP A 24 1.93 -3.57 9.04
CA ASP A 24 2.18 -4.97 9.39
C ASP A 24 3.38 -5.57 8.62
N ILE A 25 3.72 -5.01 7.46
CA ILE A 25 4.74 -5.58 6.56
C ILE A 25 6.00 -4.72 6.42
N ALA A 26 5.86 -3.39 6.50
CA ALA A 26 6.93 -2.45 6.18
C ALA A 26 7.84 -2.20 7.39
N LYS A 27 9.12 -2.03 7.11
CA LYS A 27 10.16 -1.69 8.08
C LYS A 27 10.76 -0.32 7.76
N PRO A 28 11.40 0.33 8.74
CA PRO A 28 12.15 1.55 8.47
C PRO A 28 13.17 1.35 7.34
N GLY A 29 13.09 2.17 6.30
CA GLY A 29 13.95 2.08 5.11
C GLY A 29 13.30 1.42 3.89
N ASP A 30 12.10 0.82 4.04
CA ASP A 30 11.36 0.26 2.92
C ASP A 30 10.66 1.35 2.09
N PHE A 31 10.40 1.04 0.82
CA PHE A 31 9.69 1.91 -0.11
C PHE A 31 8.33 1.33 -0.48
N VAL A 32 7.32 2.20 -0.50
CA VAL A 32 5.97 1.87 -0.97
C VAL A 32 5.77 2.50 -2.35
N VAL A 33 5.48 1.66 -3.35
CA VAL A 33 5.22 2.13 -4.72
C VAL A 33 3.76 1.83 -5.07
N PHE A 34 3.05 2.88 -5.45
CA PHE A 34 1.68 2.81 -5.92
C PHE A 34 1.65 2.67 -7.44
N LEU A 35 1.10 1.56 -7.95
CA LEU A 35 1.01 1.29 -9.38
C LEU A 35 -0.45 1.05 -9.76
N GLY A 36 -0.97 1.87 -10.67
CA GLY A 36 -2.35 1.79 -11.11
C GLY A 36 -2.78 3.05 -11.86
N ALA A 37 -4.03 3.07 -12.30
CA ALA A 37 -4.66 4.25 -12.89
C ALA A 37 -5.69 4.85 -11.91
N GLY A 38 -6.15 6.06 -12.19
CA GLY A 38 -7.22 6.71 -11.42
C GLY A 38 -6.74 7.46 -10.18
N ASN A 39 -7.38 7.23 -9.04
CA ASN A 39 -7.17 7.97 -7.79
C ASN A 39 -5.94 7.49 -6.97
N ILE A 40 -5.12 6.60 -7.52
CA ILE A 40 -3.98 6.01 -6.81
C ILE A 40 -2.98 7.07 -6.30
N THR A 41 -2.83 8.18 -7.03
CA THR A 41 -1.99 9.31 -6.62
C THR A 41 -2.49 9.94 -5.32
N GLN A 42 -3.81 10.04 -5.13
CA GLN A 42 -4.38 10.59 -3.90
C GLN A 42 -4.06 9.70 -2.69
N TRP A 43 -4.08 8.37 -2.89
CA TRP A 43 -3.77 7.41 -1.85
C TRP A 43 -2.29 7.49 -1.45
N ALA A 44 -1.41 7.63 -2.44
CA ALA A 44 0.02 7.84 -2.19
C ALA A 44 0.29 9.11 -1.37
N TYR A 45 -0.45 10.19 -1.61
CA TYR A 45 -0.33 11.42 -0.82
C TYR A 45 -0.94 11.30 0.59
N ALA A 46 -2.00 10.50 0.76
CA ALA A 46 -2.65 10.31 2.05
C ALA A 46 -1.83 9.40 2.99
N LEU A 47 -1.18 8.37 2.45
CA LEU A 47 -0.53 7.31 3.23
C LEU A 47 0.46 7.82 4.29
N PRO A 48 1.41 8.74 4.01
CA PRO A 48 2.35 9.21 5.03
C PRO A 48 1.64 9.86 6.23
N LYS A 49 0.55 10.58 5.97
CA LYS A 49 -0.27 11.21 7.01
C LYS A 49 -0.99 10.16 7.85
N GLU A 50 -1.56 9.14 7.21
CA GLU A 50 -2.24 8.04 7.92
C GLU A 50 -1.26 7.22 8.76
N LEU A 51 -0.05 6.97 8.24
CA LEU A 51 1.01 6.27 8.98
C LEU A 51 1.53 7.06 10.18
N ALA A 52 1.58 8.40 10.10
CA ALA A 52 2.02 9.26 11.19
C ALA A 52 0.92 9.56 12.24
N ALA A 53 -0.35 9.39 11.87
CA ALA A 53 -1.50 9.70 12.73
C ALA A 53 -1.87 8.55 13.70
N SER A 54 -1.06 7.50 13.81
CA SER A 54 -1.28 6.43 14.80
C SER A 54 -0.01 6.07 15.54
#